data_AF-A0A563U6D9-F1
#
_entry.id   AF-A0A563U6D9-F1
#
_cell.length_a   1.000
_cell.length_b   1.000
_cell.length_c   1.000
_cell.angle_alpha   90.00
_cell.angle_beta   90.00
_cell.angle_gamma   90.00
#
_symmetry.space_group_name_H-M   'P 1'
#
loop_
_entity.id
_entity.type
_entity.pdbx_description
1 polymer ?
#
loop_
_entity_poly.entity_id
_entity_poly.type
_entity_poly.pdbx_seq_one_letter_code
_entity_poly.pdbx_strand_id
1 'polypeptide(L)'
;MITLIQQPQLFVPVQSPVIFQLQSDNSNILYFEVKVMTASEMLLANQRYQVFPNQPKKTSFDLSSILSNQTDYYLDVSLNLIEPATEILKDFKLIITEKVVSGNDIINGAAFETDVYYIWNGSLNNTQYNHYDYNNFVLQAFSGATNSLFLTDKPNYSKVHYHSTELLYVLNKDLPSFVLTLKLYDRNNHYIGNYGLTYSNYTTAFRINASPLALATYFNIDFKPVKYFTLQLLDVNGVQKTKLRFYQYEQLKCQDEPVILVHANAKGGYDSCYFINPKEAINVSKTTMTKSSFGFNDSGLYSNINNNIFNSEKRTITVNTESTFTVVSQPLNDVDSRYLKQLFMSPEVYVKLSDGTYQPISINNTSYEVGKVRLSNGLIRQTIQFTAPTGIDIVNYAPLNDDFLPPNIPYVEVDSYCYSDTDFPTFGYLEIDANGDANVEDGI
;
A
#
# COMPACT_ATOMS: atom_id res chain seq x y z
N MET A 1 0.05 -18.10 40.65
CA MET A 1 -0.78 -17.95 39.44
C MET A 1 -0.45 -16.62 38.78
N ILE A 2 -0.21 -16.67 37.47
CA ILE A 2 -0.08 -15.49 36.61
C ILE A 2 -1.47 -15.09 36.13
N THR A 3 -1.80 -13.81 36.17
CA THR A 3 -3.04 -13.24 35.63
C THR A 3 -2.71 -12.16 34.61
N LEU A 4 -3.32 -12.22 33.41
CA LEU A 4 -3.30 -11.11 32.45
C LEU A 4 -4.29 -10.04 32.91
N ILE A 5 -3.79 -8.83 33.19
CA ILE A 5 -4.62 -7.66 33.51
C ILE A 5 -5.04 -6.94 32.23
N GLN A 6 -4.10 -6.83 31.29
CA GLN A 6 -4.29 -6.18 30.00
C GLN A 6 -3.56 -6.99 28.93
N GLN A 7 -4.17 -7.07 27.76
CA GLN A 7 -3.64 -7.72 26.58
C GLN A 7 -4.10 -6.95 25.33
N PRO A 8 -3.38 -7.04 24.20
CA PRO A 8 -3.85 -6.47 22.94
C PRO A 8 -5.13 -7.18 22.46
N GLN A 9 -5.80 -6.58 21.48
CA GLN A 9 -6.88 -7.27 20.77
C GLN A 9 -6.30 -8.40 19.90
N LEU A 10 -7.16 -9.34 19.48
CA LEU A 10 -6.76 -10.55 18.76
C LEU A 10 -5.91 -10.26 17.51
N PHE A 11 -6.27 -9.22 16.78
CA PHE A 11 -5.48 -8.68 15.68
C PHE A 11 -5.00 -7.29 16.11
N VAL A 12 -3.74 -6.95 15.89
CA VAL A 12 -3.18 -5.65 16.25
C VAL A 12 -2.14 -5.15 15.22
N PRO A 13 -2.20 -3.87 14.79
CA PRO A 13 -1.16 -3.30 13.94
C PRO A 13 0.13 -3.12 14.74
N VAL A 14 1.25 -3.61 14.21
CA VAL A 14 2.49 -3.77 14.99
C VAL A 14 3.27 -2.47 15.24
N GLN A 15 3.06 -1.44 14.41
CA GLN A 15 3.65 -0.11 14.64
C GLN A 15 2.82 0.70 15.66
N SER A 16 1.80 0.09 16.26
CA SER A 16 1.07 0.60 17.42
C SER A 16 1.43 -0.23 18.67
N PRO A 17 1.19 0.28 19.90
CA PRO A 17 1.61 -0.41 21.12
C PRO A 17 0.97 -1.78 21.31
N VAL A 18 1.79 -2.84 21.43
CA VAL A 18 1.36 -4.23 21.69
C VAL A 18 1.64 -4.56 23.16
N ILE A 19 0.81 -4.00 24.03
CA ILE A 19 1.04 -3.99 25.49
C ILE A 19 0.36 -5.17 26.18
N PHE A 20 1.14 -5.88 26.99
CA PHE A 20 0.65 -6.84 27.97
C PHE A 20 0.92 -6.32 29.38
N GLN A 21 -0.01 -6.56 30.30
CA GLN A 21 0.15 -6.29 31.72
C GLN A 21 -0.14 -7.56 32.50
N LEU A 22 0.80 -7.94 33.37
CA LEU A 22 0.74 -9.17 34.16
C LEU A 22 0.65 -8.88 35.65
N GLN A 23 0.06 -9.82 36.38
CA GLN A 23 0.12 -9.89 37.83
C GLN A 23 0.40 -11.31 38.30
N SER A 24 1.28 -11.44 39.28
CA SER A 24 1.49 -12.67 40.05
C SER A 24 0.74 -12.60 41.37
N ASP A 25 0.26 -13.73 41.88
CA ASP A 25 -0.17 -13.84 43.29
C ASP A 25 1.02 -14.08 44.25
N ASN A 26 2.17 -14.53 43.73
CA ASN A 26 3.36 -14.89 44.49
C ASN A 26 4.06 -13.63 45.00
N SER A 27 4.26 -13.53 46.32
CA SER A 27 4.94 -12.39 46.96
C SER A 27 6.44 -12.36 46.74
N ASN A 28 7.03 -13.48 46.35
CA ASN A 28 8.49 -13.64 46.20
C ASN A 28 8.92 -13.59 44.73
N ILE A 29 8.06 -13.10 43.85
CA ILE A 29 8.37 -12.89 42.43
C ILE A 29 9.51 -11.88 42.28
N LEU A 30 10.48 -12.20 41.42
CA LEU A 30 11.55 -11.29 41.04
C LEU A 30 11.27 -10.69 39.65
N TYR A 31 11.03 -11.54 38.66
CA TYR A 31 10.70 -11.12 37.29
C TYR A 31 9.89 -12.19 36.56
N PHE A 32 9.29 -11.79 35.44
CA PHE A 32 8.69 -12.69 34.47
C PHE A 32 9.66 -12.96 33.33
N GLU A 33 9.92 -14.23 33.02
CA GLU A 33 10.55 -14.64 31.77
C GLU A 33 9.46 -14.81 30.72
N VAL A 34 9.53 -14.04 29.63
CA VAL A 34 8.52 -14.01 28.56
C VAL A 34 9.18 -14.48 27.28
N LYS A 35 8.75 -15.63 26.78
CA LYS A 35 9.11 -16.14 25.46
C LYS A 35 8.02 -15.78 24.48
N VAL A 36 8.40 -15.06 23.43
CA VAL A 36 7.55 -14.76 22.28
C VAL A 36 7.78 -15.85 21.25
N MET A 37 6.72 -16.56 20.88
CA MET A 37 6.75 -17.70 19.97
C MET A 37 5.82 -17.43 18.79
N THR A 38 6.08 -18.03 17.64
CA THR A 38 5.05 -18.19 16.59
C THR A 38 4.03 -19.25 17.01
N ALA A 39 2.89 -19.34 16.30
CA ALA A 39 1.91 -20.41 16.51
C ALA A 39 2.50 -21.80 16.20
N SER A 40 3.53 -21.88 15.34
CA SER A 40 4.28 -23.10 15.04
C SER A 40 5.42 -23.39 16.03
N GLU A 41 5.46 -22.69 17.16
CA GLU A 41 6.40 -22.90 18.27
C GLU A 41 7.87 -22.59 17.95
N MET A 42 8.12 -21.75 16.93
CA MET A 42 9.43 -21.14 16.74
C MET A 42 9.61 -19.96 17.69
N LEU A 43 10.73 -19.95 18.43
CA LEU A 43 11.10 -18.86 19.34
C LEU A 43 11.50 -17.60 18.56
N LEU A 44 10.80 -16.51 18.78
CA LEU A 44 11.09 -15.19 18.20
C LEU A 44 11.97 -14.35 19.13
N ALA A 45 11.65 -14.34 20.42
CA ALA A 45 12.40 -13.60 21.43
C ALA A 45 12.22 -14.22 22.82
N ASN A 46 13.22 -14.03 23.70
CA ASN A 46 13.13 -14.35 25.12
C ASN A 46 13.58 -13.13 25.93
N GLN A 47 12.67 -12.58 26.73
CA GLN A 47 12.89 -11.33 27.47
C GLN A 47 12.59 -11.51 28.96
N ARG A 48 13.20 -10.66 29.79
CA ARG A 48 13.00 -10.64 31.24
C ARG A 48 12.38 -9.31 31.64
N TYR A 49 11.24 -9.36 32.29
CA TYR A 49 10.51 -8.17 32.74
C TYR A 49 10.41 -8.13 34.26
N GLN A 50 11.08 -7.15 34.87
CA GLN A 50 11.07 -6.94 36.32
C GLN A 50 9.69 -6.45 36.78
N VAL A 51 9.36 -6.77 38.03
CA VAL A 51 8.17 -6.20 38.67
C VAL A 51 8.37 -4.73 39.03
N PHE A 52 7.28 -3.97 39.11
CA PHE A 52 7.36 -2.56 39.48
C PHE A 52 7.69 -2.38 40.97
N PRO A 53 8.60 -1.45 41.34
CA PRO A 53 8.94 -1.22 42.75
C PRO A 53 7.75 -0.83 43.63
N ASN A 54 6.81 -0.06 43.09
CA ASN A 54 5.59 0.38 43.79
C ASN A 54 4.43 -0.64 43.69
N GLN A 55 4.56 -1.66 42.86
CA GLN A 55 3.59 -2.76 42.69
C GLN A 55 4.36 -4.07 42.47
N PRO A 56 4.95 -4.66 43.54
CA PRO A 56 5.97 -5.72 43.44
C PRO A 56 5.46 -7.08 42.93
N LYS A 57 4.22 -7.13 42.45
CA LYS A 57 3.59 -8.29 41.85
C LYS A 57 3.17 -8.07 40.39
N LYS A 58 3.40 -6.87 39.85
CA LYS A 58 2.91 -6.45 38.53
C LYS A 58 4.07 -6.05 37.63
N THR A 59 3.90 -6.29 36.34
CA THR A 59 4.77 -5.76 35.28
C THR A 59 3.94 -5.42 34.05
N SER A 60 4.47 -4.58 33.16
CA SER A 60 3.93 -4.38 31.83
C SER A 60 5.06 -4.28 30.81
N PHE A 61 4.80 -4.70 29.59
CA PHE A 61 5.76 -4.64 28.51
C PHE A 61 5.08 -4.46 27.16
N ASP A 62 5.79 -3.81 26.25
CA ASP A 62 5.38 -3.62 24.86
C ASP A 62 6.25 -4.51 23.97
N LEU A 63 5.59 -5.28 23.10
CA LEU A 63 6.25 -6.18 22.14
C LEU A 63 6.34 -5.59 20.72
N SER A 64 5.82 -4.38 20.49
CA SER A 64 5.76 -3.72 19.17
C SER A 64 7.10 -3.79 18.42
N SER A 65 8.21 -3.41 19.06
CA SER A 65 9.55 -3.39 18.43
C SER A 65 10.15 -4.77 18.13
N ILE A 66 9.78 -5.81 18.89
CA ILE A 66 10.21 -7.20 18.63
C ILE A 66 9.42 -7.75 17.44
N LEU A 67 8.11 -7.51 17.48
CA LEU A 67 7.15 -8.03 16.53
C LEU A 67 7.21 -7.30 15.18
N SER A 68 7.59 -6.02 15.14
CA SER A 68 7.71 -5.24 13.91
C SER A 68 8.77 -5.82 12.97
N ASN A 69 9.78 -6.51 13.51
CA ASN A 69 10.81 -7.19 12.72
C ASN A 69 10.30 -8.49 12.06
N GLN A 70 9.08 -8.93 12.38
CA GLN A 70 8.48 -10.16 11.85
C GLN A 70 7.50 -9.88 10.70
N THR A 71 7.03 -8.65 10.57
CA THR A 71 6.06 -8.24 9.55
C THR A 71 6.72 -7.32 8.54
N ASP A 72 6.32 -7.43 7.28
CA ASP A 72 6.75 -6.50 6.23
C ASP A 72 5.55 -6.09 5.36
N TYR A 73 5.73 -5.07 4.52
CA TYR A 73 4.78 -4.82 3.44
C TYR A 73 4.98 -5.86 2.34
N TYR A 74 3.89 -6.26 1.68
CA TYR A 74 3.92 -7.24 0.59
C TYR A 74 3.21 -6.71 -0.65
N LEU A 75 4.00 -6.32 -1.66
CA LEU A 75 3.49 -5.90 -2.96
C LEU A 75 3.47 -7.09 -3.92
N ASP A 76 2.26 -7.60 -4.19
CA ASP A 76 2.00 -8.47 -5.34
C ASP A 76 1.15 -7.70 -6.34
N VAL A 77 1.57 -7.70 -7.60
CA VAL A 77 0.99 -6.93 -8.71
C VAL A 77 0.46 -7.82 -9.82
N SER A 78 0.32 -9.12 -9.55
CA SER A 78 -0.30 -10.04 -10.49
C SER A 78 -1.71 -9.58 -10.92
N LEU A 79 -2.15 -10.02 -12.10
CA LEU A 79 -3.49 -9.74 -12.62
C LEU A 79 -4.59 -10.64 -12.02
N ASN A 80 -4.26 -11.59 -11.15
CA ASN A 80 -5.27 -12.38 -10.46
C ASN A 80 -6.13 -11.45 -9.59
N LEU A 81 -7.46 -11.66 -9.62
CA LEU A 81 -8.37 -10.81 -8.84
C LEU A 81 -8.25 -11.02 -7.34
N ILE A 82 -7.95 -12.23 -6.87
CA ILE A 82 -7.85 -12.57 -5.45
C ILE A 82 -6.63 -13.45 -5.25
N GLU A 83 -5.75 -13.04 -4.33
CA GLU A 83 -4.53 -13.77 -4.02
C GLU A 83 -4.27 -13.81 -2.52
N PRO A 84 -3.82 -14.96 -1.96
CA PRO A 84 -3.32 -15.00 -0.60
C PRO A 84 -2.18 -13.99 -0.40
N ALA A 85 -2.23 -13.25 0.70
CA ALA A 85 -1.21 -12.29 1.09
C ALA A 85 -0.64 -12.69 2.46
N THR A 86 -0.19 -13.94 2.58
CA THR A 86 0.20 -14.55 3.86
C THR A 86 1.38 -13.88 4.54
N GLU A 87 2.15 -13.07 3.80
CA GLU A 87 3.29 -12.34 4.36
C GLU A 87 2.88 -11.12 5.19
N ILE A 88 1.70 -10.52 4.95
CA ILE A 88 1.29 -9.30 5.66
C ILE A 88 0.86 -9.57 7.10
N LEU A 89 0.40 -10.80 7.40
CA LEU A 89 -0.16 -11.16 8.69
C LEU A 89 0.67 -12.29 9.31
N LYS A 90 1.20 -12.05 10.51
CA LYS A 90 1.95 -13.04 11.28
C LYS A 90 1.22 -13.36 12.58
N ASP A 91 1.40 -14.58 13.05
CA ASP A 91 0.86 -15.04 14.33
C ASP A 91 1.94 -15.06 15.41
N PHE A 92 1.51 -14.92 16.67
CA PHE A 92 2.37 -15.11 17.83
C PHE A 92 1.59 -15.55 19.07
N LYS A 93 2.28 -16.21 20.00
CA LYS A 93 1.79 -16.54 21.35
C LYS A 93 2.90 -16.33 22.38
N LEU A 94 2.54 -16.16 23.65
CA LEU A 94 3.49 -15.97 24.74
C LEU A 94 3.53 -17.17 25.67
N ILE A 95 4.73 -17.58 26.04
CA ILE A 95 4.96 -18.49 27.17
C ILE A 95 5.63 -17.67 28.27
N ILE A 96 4.91 -17.52 29.39
CA ILE A 96 5.30 -16.67 30.51
C ILE A 96 5.63 -17.56 31.69
N THR A 97 6.80 -17.38 32.28
CA THR A 97 7.24 -18.13 33.46
C THR A 97 7.69 -17.18 34.57
N GLU A 98 7.15 -17.36 35.76
CA GLU A 98 7.60 -16.64 36.96
C GLU A 98 9.00 -17.10 37.36
N LYS A 99 9.85 -16.16 37.76
CA LYS A 99 11.12 -16.45 38.44
C LYS A 99 11.05 -15.92 39.85
N VAL A 100 11.02 -16.83 40.83
CA VAL A 100 10.73 -16.52 42.23
C VAL A 100 11.94 -16.84 43.10
N VAL A 101 12.09 -16.08 44.18
CA VAL A 101 13.14 -16.32 45.18
C VAL A 101 12.64 -17.39 46.15
N SER A 102 13.42 -18.46 46.30
CA SER A 102 13.17 -19.54 47.26
C SER A 102 14.47 -19.87 48.00
N GLY A 103 14.63 -19.35 49.22
CA GLY A 103 15.91 -19.43 49.92
C GLY A 103 16.97 -18.59 49.22
N ASN A 104 18.08 -19.22 48.84
CA ASN A 104 19.19 -18.57 48.11
C ASN A 104 19.12 -18.79 46.58
N ASP A 105 18.11 -19.51 46.09
CA ASP A 105 17.98 -19.89 44.68
C ASP A 105 16.85 -19.13 43.99
N ILE A 106 16.99 -18.97 42.68
CA ILE A 106 15.92 -18.50 41.79
C ILE A 106 15.34 -19.73 41.10
N ILE A 107 14.08 -20.03 41.37
CA ILE A 107 13.37 -21.18 40.80
C ILE A 107 12.23 -20.71 39.89
N ASN A 108 11.74 -21.62 39.04
CA ASN A 108 10.53 -21.39 38.27
C ASN A 108 9.31 -21.42 39.19
N GLY A 109 8.48 -20.39 39.13
CA GLY A 109 7.15 -20.36 39.73
C GLY A 109 6.09 -20.89 38.77
N ALA A 110 4.93 -20.23 38.73
CA ALA A 110 3.88 -20.57 37.77
C ALA A 110 4.31 -20.29 36.33
N ALA A 111 3.78 -21.09 35.40
CA ALA A 111 3.85 -20.84 33.97
C ALA A 111 2.45 -20.59 33.41
N PHE A 112 2.36 -19.78 32.36
CA PHE A 112 1.13 -19.41 31.69
C PHE A 112 1.39 -19.26 30.20
N GLU A 113 0.49 -19.77 29.38
CA GLU A 113 0.53 -19.65 27.92
C GLU A 113 -0.69 -18.85 27.46
N THR A 114 -0.48 -17.89 26.55
CA THR A 114 -1.57 -17.11 25.97
C THR A 114 -2.20 -17.84 24.79
N ASP A 115 -3.38 -17.37 24.38
CA ASP A 115 -3.90 -17.66 23.03
C ASP A 115 -2.98 -17.11 21.94
N VAL A 116 -3.29 -17.47 20.69
CA VAL A 116 -2.62 -16.94 19.48
C VAL A 116 -3.21 -15.57 19.14
N TYR A 117 -2.32 -14.61 18.89
CA TYR A 117 -2.61 -13.27 18.41
C TYR A 117 -2.04 -13.08 17.00
N TYR A 118 -2.55 -12.08 16.30
CA TYR A 118 -2.13 -11.75 14.93
C TYR A 118 -1.65 -10.31 14.84
N ILE A 119 -0.58 -10.11 14.07
CA ILE A 119 0.04 -8.82 13.82
C ILE A 119 0.21 -8.58 12.33
N TRP A 120 0.12 -7.32 11.92
CA TRP A 120 0.47 -6.89 10.57
C TRP A 120 1.17 -5.53 10.60
N ASN A 121 1.82 -5.15 9.50
CA ASN A 121 2.60 -3.91 9.40
C ASN A 121 1.75 -2.64 9.25
N GLY A 122 0.87 -2.35 10.21
CA GLY A 122 0.07 -1.12 10.26
C GLY A 122 0.60 -0.11 11.29
N SER A 123 0.41 1.19 11.01
CA SER A 123 0.82 2.33 11.85
C SER A 123 -0.34 3.29 12.12
N LEU A 124 -1.17 2.93 13.10
CA LEU A 124 -2.24 3.82 13.55
C LEU A 124 -1.67 4.90 14.47
N ASN A 125 -2.02 6.16 14.20
CA ASN A 125 -1.64 7.24 15.12
C ASN A 125 -2.35 7.11 16.47
N ASN A 126 -1.85 7.79 17.50
CA ASN A 126 -2.38 7.66 18.88
C ASN A 126 -3.90 7.89 18.98
N THR A 127 -4.45 8.86 18.24
CA THR A 127 -5.89 9.14 18.25
C THR A 127 -6.69 8.03 17.58
N GLN A 128 -6.20 7.50 16.46
CA GLN A 128 -6.83 6.37 15.77
C GLN A 128 -6.72 5.09 16.61
N TYR A 129 -5.58 4.85 17.25
CA TYR A 129 -5.34 3.66 18.05
C TYR A 129 -6.20 3.65 19.33
N ASN A 130 -6.46 4.81 19.93
CA ASN A 130 -7.35 4.91 21.10
C ASN A 130 -8.79 4.44 20.81
N HIS A 131 -9.23 4.48 19.55
CA HIS A 131 -10.54 4.00 19.09
C HIS A 131 -10.42 2.75 18.21
N TYR A 132 -9.28 2.05 18.29
CA TYR A 132 -9.05 0.85 17.51
C TYR A 132 -9.97 -0.27 17.98
N ASP A 133 -10.65 -0.88 17.02
CA ASP A 133 -11.34 -2.16 17.18
C ASP A 133 -10.98 -3.01 15.96
N TYR A 134 -10.38 -4.17 16.20
CA TYR A 134 -9.97 -5.10 15.15
C TYR A 134 -11.15 -5.59 14.32
N ASN A 135 -12.36 -5.62 14.88
CA ASN A 135 -13.58 -5.99 14.16
C ASN A 135 -13.84 -5.07 12.95
N ASN A 136 -13.33 -3.83 12.99
CA ASN A 136 -13.44 -2.89 11.88
C ASN A 136 -12.53 -3.24 10.70
N PHE A 137 -11.54 -4.12 10.85
CA PHE A 137 -10.54 -4.42 9.80
C PHE A 137 -10.50 -5.91 9.40
N VAL A 138 -11.12 -6.78 10.19
CA VAL A 138 -11.05 -8.22 10.00
C VAL A 138 -12.41 -8.77 9.61
N LEU A 139 -12.46 -9.57 8.55
CA LEU A 139 -13.66 -10.29 8.13
C LEU A 139 -14.02 -11.36 9.15
N GLN A 140 -15.33 -11.47 9.42
CA GLN A 140 -15.87 -12.43 10.37
C GLN A 140 -17.08 -13.18 9.81
N ALA A 141 -17.17 -14.46 10.15
CA ALA A 141 -18.26 -15.37 9.80
C ALA A 141 -19.57 -15.11 10.58
N PHE A 142 -19.60 -14.09 11.44
CA PHE A 142 -20.78 -13.74 12.24
C PHE A 142 -22.04 -13.61 11.38
N SER A 143 -23.19 -14.05 11.91
CA SER A 143 -24.49 -13.92 11.24
C SER A 143 -24.91 -12.45 11.20
N GLY A 144 -24.65 -11.77 10.08
CA GLY A 144 -24.97 -10.37 9.91
C GLY A 144 -23.88 -9.59 9.17
N ALA A 145 -24.19 -8.33 8.88
CA ALA A 145 -23.26 -7.44 8.22
C ALA A 145 -22.18 -6.95 9.19
N THR A 146 -20.91 -7.06 8.78
CA THR A 146 -19.76 -6.64 9.60
C THR A 146 -19.16 -5.33 9.12
N ASN A 147 -19.36 -4.95 7.85
CA ASN A 147 -18.88 -3.70 7.25
C ASN A 147 -17.38 -3.42 7.50
N SER A 148 -16.55 -4.47 7.46
CA SER A 148 -15.11 -4.37 7.67
C SER A 148 -14.46 -3.46 6.60
N LEU A 149 -13.42 -2.75 7.00
CA LEU A 149 -12.63 -1.86 6.17
C LEU A 149 -11.52 -2.65 5.49
N PHE A 150 -11.21 -2.27 4.26
CA PHE A 150 -9.97 -2.64 3.60
C PHE A 150 -8.79 -1.93 4.27
N LEU A 151 -7.60 -2.52 4.20
CA LEU A 151 -6.36 -1.90 4.70
C LEU A 151 -5.87 -0.82 3.73
N THR A 152 -6.62 0.28 3.63
CA THR A 152 -6.37 1.41 2.74
C THR A 152 -6.73 2.74 3.43
N ASP A 153 -5.94 3.78 3.17
CA ASP A 153 -6.29 5.16 3.53
C ASP A 153 -6.87 5.93 2.34
N LYS A 154 -6.92 5.30 1.16
CA LYS A 154 -7.46 5.90 -0.06
C LYS A 154 -8.93 6.29 0.13
N PRO A 155 -9.33 7.52 -0.25
CA PRO A 155 -10.71 7.98 -0.14
C PRO A 155 -11.68 7.01 -0.80
N ASN A 156 -12.89 6.91 -0.27
CA ASN A 156 -13.88 5.97 -0.80
C ASN A 156 -14.28 6.30 -2.24
N TYR A 157 -14.26 7.58 -2.59
CA TYR A 157 -14.42 8.07 -3.95
C TYR A 157 -13.03 8.36 -4.49
N SER A 158 -12.53 7.51 -5.39
CA SER A 158 -11.20 7.68 -5.96
C SER A 158 -11.22 7.58 -7.47
N LYS A 159 -10.42 8.41 -8.13
CA LYS A 159 -10.27 8.42 -9.58
C LYS A 159 -9.28 7.37 -10.02
N VAL A 160 -9.64 6.61 -11.05
CA VAL A 160 -8.83 5.56 -11.65
C VAL A 160 -8.96 5.62 -13.16
N HIS A 161 -7.94 5.15 -13.87
CA HIS A 161 -7.95 4.96 -15.31
C HIS A 161 -7.56 3.51 -15.64
N TYR A 162 -7.62 3.14 -16.92
CA TYR A 162 -7.46 1.75 -17.35
C TYR A 162 -6.20 1.06 -16.80
N HIS A 163 -5.08 1.77 -16.77
CA HIS A 163 -3.79 1.26 -16.33
C HIS A 163 -3.51 1.45 -14.83
N SER A 164 -4.40 2.12 -14.07
CA SER A 164 -4.23 2.31 -12.63
C SER A 164 -4.07 0.98 -11.91
N THR A 165 -3.26 0.98 -10.85
CA THR A 165 -3.06 -0.18 -9.99
C THR A 165 -3.85 0.02 -8.71
N GLU A 166 -4.91 -0.75 -8.49
CA GLU A 166 -5.76 -0.66 -7.30
C GLU A 166 -5.75 -1.97 -6.54
N LEU A 167 -5.16 -1.97 -5.34
CA LEU A 167 -4.97 -3.15 -4.51
C LEU A 167 -5.73 -2.96 -3.20
N LEU A 168 -6.59 -3.91 -2.85
CA LEU A 168 -7.35 -3.89 -1.60
C LEU A 168 -6.94 -5.07 -0.74
N TYR A 169 -6.29 -4.80 0.39
CA TYR A 169 -5.84 -5.82 1.33
C TYR A 169 -6.88 -6.06 2.41
N VAL A 170 -7.04 -7.34 2.78
CA VAL A 170 -8.08 -7.82 3.68
C VAL A 170 -7.51 -8.82 4.67
N LEU A 171 -7.91 -8.69 5.93
CA LEU A 171 -7.67 -9.67 6.99
C LEU A 171 -8.92 -10.52 7.21
N ASN A 172 -8.74 -11.81 7.46
CA ASN A 172 -9.82 -12.76 7.61
C ASN A 172 -9.59 -13.66 8.81
N LYS A 173 -10.55 -13.68 9.74
CA LYS A 173 -10.46 -14.50 10.95
C LYS A 173 -11.03 -15.89 10.73
N ASP A 174 -12.19 -15.98 10.10
CA ASP A 174 -12.98 -17.21 10.09
C ASP A 174 -14.00 -17.29 8.95
N LEU A 175 -13.97 -16.39 7.96
CA LEU A 175 -14.86 -16.48 6.81
C LEU A 175 -14.29 -17.49 5.79
N PRO A 176 -14.88 -18.70 5.63
CA PRO A 176 -14.28 -19.76 4.83
C PRO A 176 -14.43 -19.53 3.33
N SER A 177 -15.47 -18.78 2.93
CA SER A 177 -15.76 -18.44 1.54
C SER A 177 -16.49 -17.11 1.47
N PHE A 178 -16.30 -16.40 0.37
CA PHE A 178 -16.89 -15.08 0.13
C PHE A 178 -17.10 -14.85 -1.37
N VAL A 179 -17.91 -13.85 -1.70
CA VAL A 179 -18.21 -13.42 -3.06
C VAL A 179 -17.74 -11.98 -3.23
N LEU A 180 -16.75 -11.78 -4.10
CA LEU A 180 -16.41 -10.45 -4.61
C LEU A 180 -17.50 -10.02 -5.60
N THR A 181 -18.15 -8.89 -5.34
CA THR A 181 -19.18 -8.32 -6.21
C THR A 181 -18.67 -7.03 -6.84
N LEU A 182 -18.77 -6.95 -8.17
CA LEU A 182 -18.46 -5.78 -9.00
C LEU A 182 -19.74 -5.29 -9.66
N LYS A 183 -20.08 -4.01 -9.47
CA LYS A 183 -21.18 -3.35 -10.17
C LYS A 183 -20.65 -2.23 -11.04
N LEU A 184 -21.12 -2.14 -12.28
CA LEU A 184 -20.71 -1.13 -13.26
C LEU A 184 -21.85 -0.18 -13.59
N TYR A 185 -21.51 1.09 -13.78
CA TYR A 185 -22.47 2.15 -14.08
C TYR A 185 -21.96 3.05 -15.21
N ASP A 186 -22.88 3.52 -16.06
CA ASP A 186 -22.59 4.44 -17.17
C ASP A 186 -22.64 5.92 -16.73
N ARG A 187 -22.47 6.83 -17.70
CA ARG A 187 -22.48 8.29 -17.45
C ARG A 187 -23.84 8.83 -17.00
N ASN A 188 -24.93 8.12 -17.29
CA ASN A 188 -26.29 8.49 -16.94
C ASN A 188 -26.75 7.81 -15.64
N ASN A 189 -25.82 7.23 -14.87
CA ASN A 189 -26.12 6.46 -13.66
C ASN A 189 -26.99 5.21 -13.95
N HIS A 190 -26.97 4.69 -15.18
CA HIS A 190 -27.60 3.41 -15.47
C HIS A 190 -26.67 2.28 -15.10
N TYR A 191 -27.26 1.26 -14.50
CA TYR A 191 -26.60 0.00 -14.23
C TYR A 191 -26.32 -0.76 -15.54
N ILE A 192 -25.05 -1.07 -15.79
CA ILE A 192 -24.61 -1.74 -17.03
C ILE A 192 -23.98 -3.13 -16.81
N GLY A 193 -23.77 -3.57 -15.56
CA GLY A 193 -23.31 -4.93 -15.30
C GLY A 193 -23.18 -5.32 -13.83
N ASN A 194 -23.42 -6.61 -13.56
CA ASN A 194 -23.10 -7.30 -12.30
C ASN A 194 -22.10 -8.41 -12.56
N TYR A 195 -21.03 -8.45 -11.78
CA TYR A 195 -20.08 -9.55 -11.84
C TYR A 195 -19.78 -10.05 -10.44
N GLY A 196 -19.64 -11.36 -10.31
CA GLY A 196 -19.42 -12.03 -9.05
C GLY A 196 -18.29 -13.05 -9.19
N LEU A 197 -17.37 -13.08 -8.22
CA LEU A 197 -16.37 -14.13 -8.09
C LEU A 197 -16.48 -14.75 -6.71
N THR A 198 -16.82 -16.04 -6.66
CA THR A 198 -16.82 -16.81 -5.41
C THR A 198 -15.41 -17.34 -5.14
N TYR A 199 -14.86 -17.04 -3.97
CA TYR A 199 -13.60 -17.57 -3.48
C TYR A 199 -13.88 -18.52 -2.31
N SER A 200 -13.39 -19.75 -2.39
CA SER A 200 -13.71 -20.82 -1.43
C SER A 200 -12.49 -21.35 -0.65
N ASN A 201 -11.31 -20.79 -0.90
CA ASN A 201 -10.10 -21.18 -0.18
C ASN A 201 -9.94 -20.28 1.04
N TYR A 202 -9.86 -20.87 2.22
CA TYR A 202 -9.60 -20.09 3.42
C TYR A 202 -8.15 -19.55 3.39
N THR A 203 -8.01 -18.26 3.65
CA THR A 203 -6.73 -17.59 3.91
C THR A 203 -6.95 -16.50 4.95
N THR A 204 -5.99 -16.34 5.85
CA THR A 204 -6.03 -15.35 6.94
C THR A 204 -5.79 -13.92 6.47
N ALA A 205 -5.15 -13.78 5.31
CA ALA A 205 -4.93 -12.50 4.65
C ALA A 205 -4.92 -12.69 3.13
N PHE A 206 -5.48 -11.72 2.40
CA PHE A 206 -5.50 -11.72 0.95
C PHE A 206 -5.56 -10.31 0.36
N ARG A 207 -5.17 -10.21 -0.91
CA ARG A 207 -5.27 -9.01 -1.73
C ARG A 207 -6.36 -9.22 -2.78
N ILE A 208 -7.14 -8.17 -3.05
CA ILE A 208 -8.02 -8.06 -4.20
C ILE A 208 -7.41 -7.07 -5.19
N ASN A 209 -7.27 -7.47 -6.45
CA ASN A 209 -6.91 -6.55 -7.53
C ASN A 209 -8.17 -5.87 -8.08
N ALA A 210 -8.37 -4.62 -7.68
CA ALA A 210 -9.47 -3.75 -8.10
C ALA A 210 -9.11 -2.90 -9.34
N SER A 211 -7.95 -3.13 -9.96
CA SER A 211 -7.50 -2.37 -11.12
C SER A 211 -8.43 -2.58 -12.31
N PRO A 212 -8.83 -1.53 -13.06
CA PRO A 212 -9.71 -1.68 -14.23
C PRO A 212 -9.21 -2.73 -15.24
N LEU A 213 -7.91 -2.75 -15.56
CA LEU A 213 -7.31 -3.77 -16.42
C LEU A 213 -7.51 -5.22 -15.91
N ALA A 214 -7.31 -5.45 -14.60
CA ALA A 214 -7.48 -6.78 -14.02
C ALA A 214 -8.94 -7.23 -14.05
N LEU A 215 -9.86 -6.33 -13.70
CA LEU A 215 -11.31 -6.57 -13.78
C LEU A 215 -11.78 -6.83 -15.21
N ALA A 216 -11.31 -6.02 -16.17
CA ALA A 216 -11.63 -6.16 -17.58
C ALA A 216 -11.16 -7.50 -18.13
N THR A 217 -9.92 -7.88 -17.82
CA THR A 217 -9.32 -9.14 -18.26
C THR A 217 -10.05 -10.34 -17.68
N TYR A 218 -10.32 -10.32 -16.36
CA TYR A 218 -10.90 -11.47 -15.67
C TYR A 218 -12.36 -11.72 -16.07
N PHE A 219 -13.17 -10.67 -16.10
CA PHE A 219 -14.61 -10.77 -16.40
C PHE A 219 -14.95 -10.58 -17.88
N ASN A 220 -13.94 -10.31 -18.73
CA ASN A 220 -14.12 -9.97 -20.15
C ASN A 220 -15.07 -8.78 -20.36
N ILE A 221 -14.78 -7.66 -19.68
CA ILE A 221 -15.60 -6.44 -19.66
C ILE A 221 -14.98 -5.36 -20.54
N ASP A 222 -15.79 -4.67 -21.35
CA ASP A 222 -15.41 -3.39 -21.94
C ASP A 222 -15.63 -2.25 -20.94
N PHE A 223 -14.55 -1.58 -20.54
CA PHE A 223 -14.58 -0.43 -19.63
C PHE A 223 -14.89 0.90 -20.33
N LYS A 224 -14.95 0.96 -21.67
CA LYS A 224 -15.27 2.20 -22.41
C LYS A 224 -16.59 2.87 -21.99
N PRO A 225 -17.73 2.16 -21.82
CA PRO A 225 -18.99 2.77 -21.37
C PRO A 225 -19.05 3.05 -19.86
N VAL A 226 -18.10 2.53 -19.07
CA VAL A 226 -18.10 2.66 -17.61
C VAL A 226 -17.74 4.08 -17.20
N LYS A 227 -18.54 4.71 -16.35
CA LYS A 227 -18.21 5.98 -15.69
C LYS A 227 -17.69 5.77 -14.28
N TYR A 228 -18.25 4.80 -13.57
CA TYR A 228 -17.76 4.39 -12.27
C TYR A 228 -18.16 2.94 -11.99
N PHE A 229 -17.50 2.36 -11.00
CA PHE A 229 -17.81 1.00 -10.55
C PHE A 229 -17.67 0.90 -9.04
N THR A 230 -18.32 -0.12 -8.48
CA THR A 230 -18.26 -0.40 -7.06
C THR A 230 -17.84 -1.84 -6.78
N LEU A 231 -17.13 -2.02 -5.67
CA LEU A 231 -16.59 -3.31 -5.24
C LEU A 231 -16.90 -3.55 -3.77
N GLN A 232 -17.33 -4.77 -3.45
CA GLN A 232 -17.53 -5.22 -2.06
C GLN A 232 -17.37 -6.73 -1.94
N LEU A 233 -17.09 -7.20 -0.73
CA LEU A 233 -17.19 -8.60 -0.37
C LEU A 233 -18.52 -8.88 0.33
N LEU A 234 -19.17 -9.93 -0.14
CA LEU A 234 -20.34 -10.56 0.49
C LEU A 234 -19.94 -11.94 1.02
N ASP A 235 -20.65 -12.46 1.99
CA ASP A 235 -20.61 -13.90 2.22
C ASP A 235 -21.38 -14.65 1.13
N VAL A 236 -21.34 -15.99 1.17
CA VAL A 236 -22.04 -16.85 0.21
C VAL A 236 -23.57 -16.72 0.24
N ASN A 237 -24.13 -16.14 1.30
CA ASN A 237 -25.56 -15.85 1.43
C ASN A 237 -25.92 -14.43 0.96
N GLY A 238 -24.95 -13.68 0.43
CA GLY A 238 -25.15 -12.31 -0.04
C GLY A 238 -25.12 -11.25 1.07
N VAL A 239 -24.71 -11.60 2.30
CA VAL A 239 -24.61 -10.64 3.40
C VAL A 239 -23.31 -9.86 3.30
N GLN A 240 -23.39 -8.53 3.42
CA GLN A 240 -22.25 -7.64 3.31
C GLN A 240 -21.19 -7.89 4.38
N LYS A 241 -19.93 -8.05 3.98
CA LYS A 241 -18.80 -8.24 4.89
C LYS A 241 -17.82 -7.08 4.89
N THR A 242 -17.70 -6.35 3.79
CA THR A 242 -16.87 -5.14 3.72
C THR A 242 -17.68 -3.89 3.41
N LYS A 243 -17.14 -2.71 3.72
CA LYS A 243 -17.68 -1.47 3.13
C LYS A 243 -17.58 -1.49 1.60
N LEU A 244 -18.54 -0.84 0.96
CA LEU A 244 -18.55 -0.65 -0.49
C LEU A 244 -17.44 0.35 -0.88
N ARG A 245 -16.60 -0.03 -1.84
CA ARG A 245 -15.59 0.85 -2.46
C ARG A 245 -16.13 1.43 -3.76
N PHE A 246 -15.89 2.71 -3.99
CA PHE A 246 -16.32 3.41 -5.19
C PHE A 246 -15.12 3.90 -6.01
N TYR A 247 -15.15 3.66 -7.31
CA TYR A 247 -14.10 4.07 -8.22
C TYR A 247 -14.67 4.85 -9.38
N GLN A 248 -14.32 6.13 -9.49
CA GLN A 248 -14.62 6.93 -10.67
C GLN A 248 -13.64 6.54 -11.77
N TYR A 249 -14.16 6.00 -12.87
CA TYR A 249 -13.36 5.69 -14.04
C TYR A 249 -13.22 6.94 -14.92
N GLU A 250 -11.99 7.33 -15.19
CA GLU A 250 -11.65 8.45 -16.07
C GLU A 250 -10.81 7.96 -17.24
N GLN A 251 -11.21 8.37 -18.45
CA GLN A 251 -10.39 8.21 -19.63
C GLN A 251 -9.34 9.32 -19.64
N LEU A 252 -8.08 8.95 -19.79
CA LEU A 252 -6.98 9.92 -19.89
C LEU A 252 -7.06 10.68 -21.21
N LYS A 253 -6.66 11.95 -21.19
CA LYS A 253 -6.53 12.73 -22.43
C LYS A 253 -5.30 12.26 -23.21
N CYS A 254 -5.31 12.40 -24.53
CA CYS A 254 -4.19 11.96 -25.38
C CYS A 254 -2.86 12.65 -25.07
N GLN A 255 -2.90 13.84 -24.48
CA GLN A 255 -1.72 14.60 -24.08
C GLN A 255 -1.23 14.29 -22.66
N ASP A 256 -1.99 13.51 -21.90
CA ASP A 256 -1.63 13.16 -20.53
C ASP A 256 -0.73 11.92 -20.57
N GLU A 257 0.49 12.06 -20.03
CA GLU A 257 1.43 10.96 -19.86
C GLU A 257 1.36 10.45 -18.41
N PRO A 258 0.59 9.39 -18.11
CA PRO A 258 0.34 8.97 -16.74
C PRO A 258 1.54 8.24 -16.13
N VAL A 259 1.82 8.56 -14.87
CA VAL A 259 2.81 7.89 -14.02
C VAL A 259 2.10 7.37 -12.79
N ILE A 260 2.17 6.06 -12.55
CA ILE A 260 1.49 5.43 -11.41
C ILE A 260 2.52 5.20 -10.31
N LEU A 261 2.24 5.75 -9.13
CA LEU A 261 3.00 5.51 -7.92
C LEU A 261 2.18 4.63 -6.99
N VAL A 262 2.80 3.58 -6.48
CA VAL A 262 2.25 2.66 -5.48
C VAL A 262 3.06 2.81 -4.20
N HIS A 263 2.42 2.93 -3.05
CA HIS A 263 3.08 3.23 -1.79
C HIS A 263 2.45 2.49 -0.63
N ALA A 264 3.27 2.11 0.34
CA ALA A 264 2.83 1.54 1.60
C ALA A 264 1.97 2.55 2.38
N ASN A 265 0.78 2.14 2.81
CA ASN A 265 -0.14 2.98 3.57
C ASN A 265 -0.05 2.70 5.07
N ALA A 266 -0.56 3.61 5.89
CA ALA A 266 -0.52 3.47 7.35
C ALA A 266 -1.43 2.33 7.89
N LYS A 267 -2.27 1.72 7.05
CA LYS A 267 -3.10 0.56 7.40
C LYS A 267 -2.42 -0.78 7.13
N GLY A 268 -1.24 -0.80 6.52
CA GLY A 268 -0.47 -2.02 6.24
C GLY A 268 -0.75 -2.66 4.89
N GLY A 269 -1.41 -1.95 3.97
CA GLY A 269 -1.53 -2.33 2.56
C GLY A 269 -0.72 -1.40 1.65
N TYR A 270 -0.90 -1.55 0.34
CA TYR A 270 -0.43 -0.58 -0.64
C TYR A 270 -1.60 0.19 -1.24
N ASP A 271 -1.45 1.51 -1.29
CA ASP A 271 -2.34 2.38 -2.04
C ASP A 271 -1.63 2.94 -3.28
N SER A 272 -2.39 3.48 -4.21
CA SER A 272 -1.85 4.07 -5.44
C SER A 272 -2.37 5.46 -5.71
N CYS A 273 -1.55 6.21 -6.44
CA CYS A 273 -1.86 7.53 -6.96
C CYS A 273 -1.32 7.58 -8.40
N TYR A 274 -2.01 8.29 -9.29
CA TYR A 274 -1.45 8.61 -10.60
C TYR A 274 -1.14 10.10 -10.70
N PHE A 275 -0.08 10.38 -11.43
CA PHE A 275 0.41 11.70 -11.78
C PHE A 275 0.49 11.79 -13.30
N ILE A 276 0.73 12.98 -13.82
CA ILE A 276 0.81 13.23 -15.26
C ILE A 276 2.07 14.03 -15.61
N ASN A 277 2.49 13.88 -16.86
CA ASN A 277 3.46 14.71 -17.56
C ASN A 277 4.83 14.73 -16.86
N PRO A 278 5.52 13.57 -16.79
CA PRO A 278 6.83 13.48 -16.20
C PRO A 278 7.85 14.34 -16.95
N LYS A 279 8.79 14.91 -16.20
CA LYS A 279 9.98 15.56 -16.72
C LYS A 279 11.21 14.90 -16.12
N GLU A 280 12.05 14.33 -16.97
CA GLU A 280 13.31 13.72 -16.56
C GLU A 280 14.45 14.75 -16.60
N ALA A 281 15.25 14.80 -15.53
CA ALA A 281 16.52 15.49 -15.48
C ALA A 281 17.62 14.47 -15.13
N ILE A 282 18.64 14.36 -15.97
CA ILE A 282 19.73 13.40 -15.78
C ILE A 282 20.92 14.10 -15.13
N ASN A 283 21.26 13.67 -13.92
CA ASN A 283 22.46 14.09 -13.22
C ASN A 283 23.62 13.16 -13.58
N VAL A 284 24.65 13.70 -14.23
CA VAL A 284 25.85 12.96 -14.63
C VAL A 284 27.05 13.43 -13.80
N SER A 285 27.55 12.56 -12.93
CA SER A 285 28.81 12.81 -12.22
C SER A 285 29.94 11.97 -12.82
N LYS A 286 31.06 12.62 -13.16
CA LYS A 286 32.23 11.97 -13.78
C LYS A 286 33.43 12.09 -12.84
N THR A 287 33.96 10.96 -12.41
CA THR A 287 35.24 10.92 -11.71
C THR A 287 36.34 10.79 -12.76
N THR A 288 37.18 11.83 -12.89
CA THR A 288 38.28 11.87 -13.86
C THR A 288 39.62 11.81 -13.16
N MET A 289 40.58 11.10 -13.75
CA MET A 289 41.99 11.14 -13.38
C MET A 289 42.77 11.94 -14.42
N THR A 290 43.60 12.85 -13.92
CA THR A 290 44.57 13.58 -14.75
C THR A 290 45.74 12.68 -15.09
N LYS A 291 46.10 12.61 -16.37
CA LYS A 291 47.30 11.94 -16.88
C LYS A 291 48.24 12.98 -17.47
N SER A 292 49.52 12.63 -17.55
CA SER A 292 50.49 13.40 -18.32
C SER A 292 50.01 13.55 -19.77
N SER A 293 50.10 14.74 -20.33
CA SER A 293 49.88 15.00 -21.76
C SER A 293 50.93 14.33 -22.64
N PHE A 294 52.06 13.90 -22.09
CA PHE A 294 53.11 13.23 -22.84
C PHE A 294 53.05 11.71 -22.66
N GLY A 295 53.23 10.99 -23.76
CA GLY A 295 53.31 9.53 -23.83
C GLY A 295 54.20 9.10 -24.99
N PHE A 296 54.61 7.83 -25.01
CA PHE A 296 55.38 7.29 -26.14
C PHE A 296 54.44 7.05 -27.33
N ASN A 297 54.81 7.57 -28.51
CA ASN A 297 54.11 7.30 -29.76
C ASN A 297 54.57 5.96 -30.39
N ASP A 298 53.98 5.60 -31.53
CA ASP A 298 54.27 4.33 -32.22
C ASP A 298 55.73 4.23 -32.71
N SER A 299 56.43 5.37 -32.82
CA SER A 299 57.86 5.48 -33.13
C SER A 299 58.76 5.51 -31.88
N GLY A 300 58.19 5.33 -30.68
CA GLY A 300 58.92 5.35 -29.40
C GLY A 300 59.35 6.74 -28.92
N LEU A 301 58.86 7.83 -29.51
CA LEU A 301 59.16 9.20 -29.10
C LEU A 301 58.16 9.67 -28.03
N TYR A 302 58.68 10.27 -26.96
CA TYR A 302 57.86 10.88 -25.91
C TYR A 302 57.30 12.22 -26.41
N SER A 303 56.02 12.22 -26.77
CA SER A 303 55.35 13.32 -27.46
C SER A 303 53.98 13.56 -26.85
N ASN A 304 53.46 14.79 -26.94
CA ASN A 304 52.07 15.09 -26.59
C ASN A 304 51.09 14.83 -27.74
N ILE A 305 51.59 14.37 -28.89
CA ILE A 305 50.83 13.98 -30.08
C ILE A 305 51.26 12.56 -30.50
N ASN A 306 50.27 11.69 -30.71
CA ASN A 306 50.45 10.39 -31.38
C ASN A 306 49.53 10.33 -32.60
N ASN A 307 50.07 10.00 -33.78
CA ASN A 307 49.33 9.93 -35.06
C ASN A 307 48.44 11.17 -35.33
N ASN A 308 49.00 12.37 -35.15
CA ASN A 308 48.31 13.67 -35.31
C ASN A 308 47.13 13.92 -34.34
N ILE A 309 47.01 13.14 -33.26
CA ILE A 309 46.01 13.32 -32.20
C ILE A 309 46.74 13.67 -30.89
N PHE A 310 46.31 14.74 -30.22
CA PHE A 310 46.84 15.08 -28.90
C PHE A 310 46.45 14.02 -27.87
N ASN A 311 47.39 13.63 -27.02
CA ASN A 311 47.12 12.68 -25.94
C ASN A 311 46.13 13.29 -24.94
N SER A 312 45.21 12.47 -24.46
CA SER A 312 44.22 12.92 -23.49
C SER A 312 44.82 13.11 -22.09
N GLU A 313 44.77 14.34 -21.59
CA GLU A 313 45.19 14.71 -20.23
C GLU A 313 44.20 14.25 -19.14
N LYS A 314 42.99 13.85 -19.52
CA LYS A 314 41.94 13.44 -18.59
C LYS A 314 41.34 12.11 -19.02
N ARG A 315 41.45 11.11 -18.16
CA ARG A 315 40.75 9.84 -18.32
C ARG A 315 39.60 9.77 -17.33
N THR A 316 38.38 9.59 -17.82
CA THR A 316 37.24 9.23 -16.97
C THR A 316 37.44 7.84 -16.41
N ILE A 317 37.37 7.69 -15.09
CA ILE A 317 37.43 6.41 -14.38
C ILE A 317 36.02 5.85 -14.25
N THR A 318 35.10 6.68 -13.74
CA THR A 318 33.72 6.28 -13.45
C THR A 318 32.77 7.39 -13.90
N VAL A 319 31.63 6.98 -14.45
CA VAL A 319 30.49 7.85 -14.73
C VAL A 319 29.32 7.30 -13.93
N ASN A 320 28.81 8.08 -12.97
CA ASN A 320 27.57 7.73 -12.28
C ASN A 320 26.47 8.63 -12.83
N THR A 321 25.37 8.00 -13.21
CA THR A 321 24.18 8.67 -13.74
C THR A 321 23.00 8.38 -12.82
N GLU A 322 22.21 9.41 -12.52
CA GLU A 322 20.97 9.30 -11.76
C GLU A 322 19.91 10.18 -12.41
N SER A 323 18.69 9.67 -12.57
CA SER A 323 17.57 10.43 -13.14
C SER A 323 16.68 10.95 -12.03
N THR A 324 16.37 12.25 -12.07
CA THR A 324 15.34 12.88 -11.25
C THR A 324 14.10 13.10 -12.11
N PHE A 325 12.98 12.53 -11.70
CA PHE A 325 11.69 12.74 -12.37
C PHE A 325 10.86 13.75 -11.60
N THR A 326 10.24 14.70 -12.31
CA THR A 326 9.24 15.61 -11.76
C THR A 326 7.89 15.33 -12.39
N VAL A 327 6.88 15.01 -11.58
CA VAL A 327 5.51 14.71 -12.02
C VAL A 327 4.50 15.63 -11.32
N VAL A 328 3.34 15.84 -11.92
CA VAL A 328 2.30 16.74 -11.38
C VAL A 328 0.99 15.99 -11.20
N SER A 329 0.30 16.24 -10.09
CA SER A 329 -1.03 15.64 -9.85
C SER A 329 -2.09 16.28 -10.75
N GLN A 330 -3.19 15.57 -10.97
CA GLN A 330 -4.42 16.22 -11.37
C GLN A 330 -4.93 17.18 -10.28
N PRO A 331 -5.88 18.09 -10.59
CA PRO A 331 -6.51 18.93 -9.59
C PRO A 331 -7.08 18.11 -8.43
N LEU A 332 -6.65 18.45 -7.21
CA LEU A 332 -7.01 17.74 -5.99
C LEU A 332 -8.13 18.49 -5.25
N ASN A 333 -9.06 17.73 -4.66
CA ASN A 333 -9.95 18.26 -3.63
C ASN A 333 -9.29 18.17 -2.23
N ASP A 334 -9.97 18.69 -1.21
CA ASP A 334 -9.47 18.69 0.18
C ASP A 334 -9.19 17.28 0.73
N VAL A 335 -9.95 16.28 0.30
CA VAL A 335 -9.84 14.90 0.77
C VAL A 335 -8.64 14.22 0.10
N ASP A 336 -8.51 14.38 -1.21
CA ASP A 336 -7.40 13.84 -2.01
C ASP A 336 -6.07 14.47 -1.59
N SER A 337 -6.05 15.78 -1.31
CA SER A 337 -4.84 16.43 -0.79
C SER A 337 -4.47 15.91 0.61
N ARG A 338 -5.43 15.62 1.48
CA ARG A 338 -5.13 15.00 2.79
C ARG A 338 -4.67 13.57 2.66
N TYR A 339 -5.18 12.81 1.70
CA TYR A 339 -4.76 11.45 1.42
C TYR A 339 -3.33 11.44 0.87
N LEU A 340 -3.00 12.33 -0.06
CA LEU A 340 -1.71 12.35 -0.73
C LEU A 340 -0.53 12.55 0.22
N LYS A 341 -0.74 13.14 1.40
CA LYS A 341 0.30 13.19 2.46
C LYS A 341 0.88 11.81 2.79
N GLN A 342 0.10 10.74 2.66
CA GLN A 342 0.52 9.38 2.97
C GLN A 342 1.66 8.93 2.05
N LEU A 343 1.64 9.33 0.78
CA LEU A 343 2.73 9.06 -0.16
C LEU A 343 4.07 9.63 0.32
N PHE A 344 4.06 10.83 0.92
CA PHE A 344 5.28 11.47 1.43
C PHE A 344 5.76 10.89 2.77
N MET A 345 4.86 10.23 3.50
CA MET A 345 5.17 9.57 4.78
C MET A 345 5.47 8.08 4.60
N SER A 346 5.29 7.55 3.39
CA SER A 346 5.43 6.12 3.12
C SER A 346 6.87 5.67 3.28
N PRO A 347 7.12 4.54 3.97
CA PRO A 347 8.45 3.94 4.02
C PRO A 347 8.87 3.33 2.68
N GLU A 348 7.91 2.97 1.83
CA GLU A 348 8.16 2.33 0.54
C GLU A 348 7.32 2.94 -0.56
N VAL A 349 7.95 3.29 -1.68
CA VAL A 349 7.29 3.83 -2.85
C VAL A 349 7.86 3.16 -4.09
N TYR A 350 6.97 2.77 -4.99
CA TYR A 350 7.29 2.16 -6.26
C TYR A 350 6.67 2.98 -7.40
N VAL A 351 7.40 3.12 -8.50
CA VAL A 351 6.84 3.60 -9.76
C VAL A 351 6.57 2.40 -10.67
N LYS A 352 5.40 2.39 -11.31
CA LYS A 352 5.07 1.41 -12.34
C LYS A 352 5.71 1.81 -13.67
N LEU A 353 6.50 0.91 -14.23
CA LEU A 353 7.13 1.06 -15.53
C LEU A 353 6.15 0.68 -16.66
N SER A 354 6.46 1.10 -17.89
CA SER A 354 5.61 0.85 -19.06
C SER A 354 5.45 -0.64 -19.40
N ASP A 355 6.41 -1.48 -19.01
CA ASP A 355 6.35 -2.94 -19.13
C ASP A 355 5.50 -3.63 -18.04
N GLY A 356 4.95 -2.86 -17.11
CA GLY A 356 4.13 -3.35 -15.99
C GLY A 356 4.93 -3.76 -14.75
N THR A 357 6.27 -3.70 -14.79
CA THR A 357 7.11 -3.94 -13.61
C THR A 357 7.13 -2.73 -12.68
N TYR A 358 7.64 -2.91 -11.46
CA TYR A 358 7.66 -1.89 -10.42
C TYR A 358 9.08 -1.62 -9.94
N GLN A 359 9.49 -0.37 -10.01
CA GLN A 359 10.82 0.07 -9.59
C GLN A 359 10.69 0.82 -8.25
N PRO A 360 11.40 0.41 -7.18
CA PRO A 360 11.45 1.20 -5.95
C PRO A 360 12.11 2.55 -6.22
N ILE A 361 11.53 3.60 -5.65
CA ILE A 361 11.96 5.00 -5.78
C ILE A 361 11.99 5.69 -4.41
N SER A 362 12.74 6.79 -4.33
CA SER A 362 12.74 7.66 -3.16
C SER A 362 12.11 9.01 -3.51
N ILE A 363 11.15 9.46 -2.72
CA ILE A 363 10.55 10.78 -2.87
C ILE A 363 11.54 11.82 -2.32
N ASN A 364 11.94 12.79 -3.15
CA ASN A 364 12.93 13.80 -2.81
C ASN A 364 12.33 14.98 -2.03
N ASN A 365 11.02 15.18 -2.11
CA ASN A 365 10.33 16.25 -1.40
C ASN A 365 10.44 16.03 0.12
N THR A 366 10.96 17.01 0.84
CA THR A 366 11.12 16.96 2.31
C THR A 366 9.94 17.56 3.08
N SER A 367 9.00 18.21 2.38
CA SER A 367 7.81 18.80 2.96
C SER A 367 6.59 18.62 2.05
N TYR A 368 5.41 18.58 2.67
CA TYR A 368 4.12 18.53 1.99
C TYR A 368 3.15 19.51 2.64
N GLU A 369 2.60 20.42 1.84
CA GLU A 369 1.55 21.34 2.29
C GLU A 369 0.19 20.84 1.81
N VAL A 370 -0.70 20.56 2.77
CA VAL A 370 -2.07 20.14 2.48
C VAL A 370 -2.84 21.33 1.91
N GLY A 371 -3.19 21.24 0.64
CA GLY A 371 -4.02 22.23 -0.03
C GLY A 371 -5.45 22.20 0.51
N LYS A 372 -6.05 23.39 0.63
CA LYS A 372 -7.48 23.55 0.95
C LYS A 372 -8.12 24.43 -0.09
N VAL A 373 -9.15 23.93 -0.78
CA VAL A 373 -9.80 24.59 -1.92
C VAL A 373 -10.29 25.99 -1.52
N ARG A 374 -10.83 26.12 -0.30
CA ARG A 374 -11.31 27.42 0.23
C ARG A 374 -10.23 28.48 0.44
N LEU A 375 -8.95 28.08 0.53
CA LEU A 375 -7.82 28.97 0.78
C LEU A 375 -6.94 29.18 -0.46
N SER A 376 -7.23 28.48 -1.56
CA SER A 376 -6.47 28.55 -2.80
C SER A 376 -7.18 29.39 -3.86
N ASN A 377 -6.45 30.30 -4.51
CA ASN A 377 -6.96 31.11 -5.62
C ASN A 377 -6.93 30.38 -6.98
N GLY A 378 -6.93 29.03 -6.99
CA GLY A 378 -6.81 28.23 -8.21
C GLY A 378 -6.89 26.73 -7.96
N LEU A 379 -6.70 25.93 -9.02
CA LEU A 379 -6.67 24.47 -8.94
C LEU A 379 -5.49 24.01 -8.09
N ILE A 380 -5.77 23.25 -7.02
CA ILE A 380 -4.73 22.67 -6.18
C ILE A 380 -4.09 21.52 -6.93
N ARG A 381 -2.78 21.62 -7.17
CA ARG A 381 -1.97 20.54 -7.75
C ARG A 381 -0.72 20.35 -6.91
N GLN A 382 -0.21 19.15 -6.91
CA GLN A 382 0.99 18.78 -6.17
C GLN A 382 2.05 18.30 -7.13
N THR A 383 3.27 18.81 -6.97
CA THR A 383 4.42 18.42 -7.76
C THR A 383 5.29 17.49 -6.93
N ILE A 384 5.59 16.32 -7.47
CA ILE A 384 6.43 15.32 -6.82
C ILE A 384 7.71 15.17 -7.61
N GLN A 385 8.81 15.08 -6.86
CA GLN A 385 10.13 14.78 -7.38
C GLN A 385 10.63 13.49 -6.75
N PHE A 386 11.15 12.59 -7.57
CA PHE A 386 11.75 11.35 -7.10
C PHE A 386 12.98 10.99 -7.93
N THR A 387 13.91 10.23 -7.34
CA THR A 387 15.05 9.66 -8.08
C THR A 387 14.80 8.21 -8.47
N ALA A 388 15.35 7.82 -9.61
CA ALA A 388 15.36 6.45 -10.09
C ALA A 388 16.60 6.18 -10.99
N PRO A 389 16.93 4.91 -11.26
CA PRO A 389 17.96 4.56 -12.24
C PRO A 389 17.69 5.18 -13.61
N THR A 390 18.75 5.54 -14.34
CA THR A 390 18.61 6.15 -15.68
C THR A 390 18.13 5.15 -16.73
N GLY A 391 17.33 5.61 -17.69
CA GLY A 391 16.88 4.79 -18.82
C GLY A 391 15.63 3.95 -18.58
N ILE A 392 14.90 4.24 -17.49
CA ILE A 392 13.58 3.63 -17.24
C ILE A 392 12.48 4.39 -17.99
N ASP A 393 11.46 3.67 -18.44
CA ASP A 393 10.25 4.25 -19.02
C ASP A 393 9.09 4.16 -18.01
N ILE A 394 8.64 5.33 -17.55
CA ILE A 394 7.63 5.46 -16.50
C ILE A 394 6.25 5.88 -17.04
N VAL A 395 6.13 6.09 -18.35
CA VAL A 395 4.86 6.55 -18.94
C VAL A 395 3.99 5.35 -19.27
N ASN A 396 2.82 5.29 -18.64
CA ASN A 396 1.87 4.19 -18.77
C ASN A 396 0.82 4.51 -19.85
N TYR A 397 1.21 4.46 -21.12
CA TYR A 397 0.31 4.79 -22.24
C TYR A 397 -0.93 3.89 -22.30
N ALA A 398 -2.06 4.49 -22.69
CA ALA A 398 -3.14 3.74 -23.33
C ALA A 398 -2.71 3.37 -24.75
N PRO A 399 -2.90 2.12 -25.23
CA PRO A 399 -2.49 1.74 -26.57
C PRO A 399 -3.17 2.62 -27.61
N LEU A 400 -2.38 3.19 -28.53
CA LEU A 400 -2.83 4.18 -29.51
C LEU A 400 -3.57 3.56 -30.70
N ASN A 401 -3.57 2.23 -30.91
CA ASN A 401 -4.29 1.56 -32.01
C ASN A 401 -4.67 0.10 -31.64
N ASP A 402 -5.87 -0.33 -32.07
CA ASP A 402 -6.39 -1.69 -32.31
C ASP A 402 -6.25 -2.87 -31.32
N ASP A 403 -5.49 -2.79 -30.22
CA ASP A 403 -5.40 -3.92 -29.26
C ASP A 403 -6.63 -4.04 -28.32
N PHE A 404 -7.70 -3.31 -28.62
CA PHE A 404 -9.03 -3.43 -27.99
C PHE A 404 -9.96 -4.38 -28.77
N LEU A 405 -9.43 -5.46 -29.36
CA LEU A 405 -10.25 -6.58 -29.78
C LEU A 405 -10.37 -7.56 -28.60
N PRO A 406 -11.47 -7.52 -27.80
CA PRO A 406 -11.78 -8.65 -26.95
C PRO A 406 -11.88 -9.91 -27.85
N PRO A 407 -11.53 -11.09 -27.36
CA PRO A 407 -11.56 -12.30 -28.17
C PRO A 407 -12.97 -12.54 -28.74
N ASN A 408 -13.08 -12.47 -30.08
CA ASN A 408 -14.20 -12.90 -30.93
C ASN A 408 -15.61 -12.43 -30.51
N ILE A 409 -15.89 -11.14 -30.67
CA ILE A 409 -17.27 -10.66 -30.92
C ILE A 409 -17.27 -9.96 -32.28
N PRO A 410 -18.20 -10.26 -33.21
CA PRO A 410 -18.28 -9.56 -34.48
C PRO A 410 -18.69 -8.11 -34.25
N TYR A 411 -17.75 -7.17 -34.38
CA TYR A 411 -18.02 -5.73 -34.32
C TYR A 411 -18.30 -5.16 -35.71
N VAL A 412 -19.23 -4.20 -35.74
CA VAL A 412 -19.34 -3.20 -36.80
C VAL A 412 -18.27 -2.14 -36.51
N GLU A 413 -17.38 -1.87 -37.46
CA GLU A 413 -16.42 -0.77 -37.39
C GLU A 413 -17.17 0.55 -37.12
N VAL A 414 -16.87 1.18 -36.00
CA VAL A 414 -17.18 2.58 -35.76
C VAL A 414 -15.85 3.26 -35.47
N ASP A 415 -15.47 4.17 -36.35
CA ASP A 415 -14.22 4.91 -36.31
C ASP A 415 -13.92 5.47 -34.91
N SER A 416 -12.68 5.26 -34.47
CA SER A 416 -12.15 5.74 -33.20
C SER A 416 -12.02 7.26 -33.21
N TYR A 417 -12.77 7.95 -32.35
CA TYR A 417 -12.56 9.37 -32.08
C TYR A 417 -11.98 9.56 -30.69
N CYS A 418 -10.74 10.02 -30.65
CA CYS A 418 -10.24 10.84 -29.54
C CYS A 418 -11.11 12.11 -29.50
N TYR A 419 -11.96 12.26 -28.48
CA TYR A 419 -12.82 13.43 -28.37
C TYR A 419 -12.00 14.69 -28.07
N SER A 420 -12.12 15.71 -28.92
CA SER A 420 -11.66 17.07 -28.60
C SER A 420 -12.59 17.68 -27.55
N ASP A 421 -11.99 18.19 -26.48
CA ASP A 421 -12.63 18.87 -25.33
C ASP A 421 -13.83 19.76 -25.70
N THR A 422 -14.98 19.50 -25.07
CA THR A 422 -15.87 20.54 -24.53
C THR A 422 -16.56 19.94 -23.31
N ASP A 423 -16.03 20.21 -22.10
CA ASP A 423 -16.82 20.42 -20.88
C ASP A 423 -15.87 20.64 -19.71
N PHE A 424 -15.99 21.81 -19.08
CA PHE A 424 -15.39 22.06 -17.77
C PHE A 424 -16.07 21.13 -16.76
N PRO A 425 -15.34 20.47 -15.85
CA PRO A 425 -15.98 19.67 -14.80
C PRO A 425 -16.74 20.60 -13.85
N THR A 426 -18.07 20.51 -13.85
CA THR A 426 -18.91 21.00 -12.76
C THR A 426 -18.59 20.18 -11.52
N PHE A 427 -18.22 20.85 -10.43
CA PHE A 427 -17.94 20.22 -9.15
C PHE A 427 -19.26 19.88 -8.45
N GLY A 428 -19.89 18.76 -8.83
CA GLY A 428 -21.01 18.19 -8.09
C GLY A 428 -20.50 17.40 -6.88
N TYR A 429 -21.12 17.58 -5.72
CA TYR A 429 -20.98 16.65 -4.61
C TYR A 429 -21.89 15.45 -4.89
N LEU A 430 -21.32 14.26 -4.88
CA LEU A 430 -22.06 13.00 -4.94
C LEU A 430 -22.28 12.51 -3.51
N GLU A 431 -23.52 12.57 -3.02
CA GLU A 431 -23.92 11.78 -1.85
C GLU A 431 -24.40 10.42 -2.34
N ILE A 432 -23.70 9.38 -1.91
CA ILE A 432 -24.04 7.98 -2.21
C ILE A 432 -24.85 7.45 -1.05
N ASP A 433 -26.03 6.90 -1.33
CA ASP A 433 -26.88 6.31 -0.30
C ASP A 433 -26.32 4.96 0.20
N ALA A 434 -26.98 4.37 1.21
CA ALA A 434 -26.57 3.08 1.78
C ALA A 434 -26.63 1.91 0.78
N ASN A 435 -27.29 2.08 -0.37
CA ASN A 435 -27.46 1.06 -1.41
C ASN A 435 -26.42 1.19 -2.54
N GLY A 436 -25.61 2.25 -2.51
CA GLY A 436 -24.63 2.54 -3.55
C GLY A 436 -25.19 3.37 -4.71
N ASP A 437 -26.39 3.93 -4.56
CA ASP A 437 -27.01 4.79 -5.57
C ASP A 437 -26.56 6.23 -5.36
N ALA A 438 -26.13 6.85 -6.45
CA ALA A 438 -25.65 8.22 -6.51
C ALA A 438 -26.83 9.21 -6.61
N ASN A 439 -27.00 10.08 -5.61
CA ASN A 439 -27.79 11.30 -5.77
C ASN A 439 -26.83 12.43 -6.18
N VAL A 440 -26.98 12.89 -7.43
CA VAL A 440 -26.25 14.06 -7.93
C VAL A 440 -27.09 15.29 -7.57
N GLU A 441 -26.66 16.05 -6.56
CA GLU A 441 -27.15 17.42 -6.41
C GLU A 441 -26.28 18.34 -7.29
N ASP A 442 -26.90 18.97 -8.29
CA ASP A 442 -26.27 20.02 -9.08
C ASP A 442 -25.97 21.22 -8.17
N GLY A 443 -24.72 21.29 -7.69
CA GLY A 443 -24.18 22.45 -7.02
C GLY A 443 -23.85 23.55 -8.03
N ILE A 444 -24.49 24.72 -7.86
CA ILE A 444 -24.34 25.95 -8.64
C ILE A 444 -22.86 26.37 -8.81
#